data_AF-A0A933RSM1-F1
#
_entry.id   AF-A0A933RSM1-F1
#
_cell.length_a   1.000
_cell.length_b   1.000
_cell.length_c   1.000
_cell.angle_alpha   90.00
_cell.angle_beta   90.00
_cell.angle_gamma   90.00
#
_symmetry.space_group_name_H-M   'P 1'
#
loop_
_entity.id
_entity.type
_entity.pdbx_description
1 polymer ?
#
loop_
_entity_poly.entity_id
_entity_poly.type
_entity_poly.pdbx_seq_one_letter_code
_entity_poly.pdbx_strand_id
1 'polypeptide(L)'
;MRDDAFRKQALEWFERGRHDIETAQLLYDEQGYTDSIAFHIQQAIEKYLKGYLVLQGKKPPRIHELDTLLKQVSDFDHSFVDFLDFCEKASNYYIESRYPPGPPPQYEYEELKTIWTKHGNWRSR
;
A
#
# COMPACT_ATOMS: atom_id res chain seq x y z
N MET A 1 21.07 0.48 24.74
CA MET A 1 19.81 0.19 25.48
C MET A 1 18.57 0.82 24.85
N ARG A 2 18.52 2.15 24.59
CA ARG A 2 17.38 2.76 23.87
C ARG A 2 17.51 2.65 22.34
N ASP A 3 18.72 2.85 21.83
CA ASP A 3 19.02 2.80 20.39
C ASP A 3 18.85 1.38 19.81
N ASP A 4 19.17 0.35 20.60
CA ASP A 4 18.99 -1.06 20.19
C ASP A 4 17.51 -1.45 20.01
N ALA A 5 16.63 -0.88 20.83
CA ALA A 5 15.19 -1.15 20.75
C ALA A 5 14.56 -0.51 19.52
N PHE A 6 14.92 0.75 19.23
CA PHE A 6 14.51 1.43 17.99
C PHE A 6 15.07 0.73 16.76
N ARG A 7 16.33 0.31 16.80
CA ARG A 7 16.94 -0.46 15.71
C ARG A 7 16.19 -1.77 15.46
N LYS A 8 15.86 -2.52 16.51
CA LYS A 8 15.07 -3.76 16.37
C LYS A 8 13.70 -3.48 15.76
N GLN A 9 12.99 -2.46 16.26
CA GLN A 9 11.67 -2.11 15.74
C GLN A 9 11.73 -1.67 14.27
N ALA A 10 12.75 -0.88 13.89
CA ALA A 10 12.95 -0.50 12.49
C ALA A 10 13.24 -1.71 11.59
N LEU A 11 14.04 -2.67 12.05
CA LEU A 11 14.29 -3.91 11.33
C LEU A 11 13.01 -4.71 11.10
N GLU A 12 12.07 -4.73 12.05
CA GLU A 12 10.76 -5.35 11.86
C GLU A 12 9.93 -4.65 10.76
N TRP A 13 10.04 -3.32 10.63
CA TRP A 13 9.42 -2.58 9.53
C TRP A 13 10.05 -2.90 8.19
N PHE A 14 11.39 -2.90 8.12
CA PHE A 14 12.12 -3.20 6.90
C PHE A 14 11.90 -4.62 6.42
N GLU A 15 11.82 -5.58 7.33
CA GLU A 15 11.54 -6.97 6.99
C GLU A 15 10.16 -7.14 6.36
N ARG A 16 9.15 -6.45 6.90
CA ARG A 16 7.81 -6.45 6.31
C ARG A 16 7.79 -5.75 4.95
N GLY A 17 8.50 -4.63 4.81
CA GLY A 17 8.65 -3.94 3.52
C GLY A 17 9.37 -4.81 2.48
N ARG A 18 10.34 -5.61 2.90
CA ARG A 18 11.02 -6.60 2.07
C ARG A 18 10.06 -7.67 1.56
N HIS A 19 9.21 -8.21 2.43
CA HIS A 19 8.18 -9.18 2.00
C HIS A 19 7.22 -8.59 0.96
N ASP A 20 6.83 -7.32 1.11
CA ASP A 20 5.95 -6.67 0.12
C ASP A 20 6.64 -6.51 -1.24
N ILE A 21 7.90 -6.06 -1.28
CA ILE A 21 8.59 -5.88 -2.58
C ILE A 21 8.86 -7.23 -3.26
N GLU A 22 9.19 -8.27 -2.48
CA GLU A 22 9.34 -9.64 -3.00
C GLU A 22 8.01 -10.18 -3.54
N THR A 23 6.89 -9.89 -2.86
CA THR A 23 5.56 -10.26 -3.34
C THR A 23 5.20 -9.52 -4.63
N ALA A 24 5.50 -8.22 -4.71
CA ALA A 24 5.30 -7.46 -5.95
C ALA A 24 6.13 -8.02 -7.11
N GLN A 25 7.37 -8.42 -6.85
CA GLN A 25 8.26 -9.02 -7.84
C GLN A 25 7.71 -10.36 -8.35
N LEU A 26 7.28 -11.25 -7.44
CA LEU A 26 6.67 -12.53 -7.80
C LEU A 26 5.42 -12.33 -8.67
N LEU A 27 4.55 -11.39 -8.29
CA LEU A 27 3.36 -11.07 -9.08
C LEU A 27 3.71 -10.50 -10.45
N TYR A 28 4.75 -9.68 -10.55
CA TYR A 28 5.21 -9.13 -11.83
C TYR A 28 5.77 -10.22 -12.75
N ASP A 29 6.61 -11.11 -12.22
CA ASP A 29 7.25 -12.18 -12.98
C ASP A 29 6.22 -13.18 -13.55
N GLU A 30 5.15 -13.44 -12.78
CA GLU A 30 4.04 -14.31 -13.17
C GLU A 30 2.95 -13.59 -14.00
N GLN A 31 3.17 -12.34 -14.40
CA GLN A 31 2.18 -11.51 -15.13
C GLN A 31 0.82 -11.42 -14.39
N GLY A 32 0.89 -11.32 -13.06
CA GLY A 32 -0.26 -11.14 -12.18
C GLY A 32 -0.94 -9.79 -12.32
N TYR A 33 -1.98 -9.58 -11.52
CA TYR A 33 -2.79 -8.37 -11.61
C TYR A 33 -2.01 -7.10 -11.22
N THR A 34 -2.07 -6.08 -12.08
CA THR A 34 -1.29 -4.84 -11.94
C THR A 34 -1.69 -4.00 -10.73
N ASP A 35 -2.96 -4.07 -10.33
CA ASP A 35 -3.47 -3.46 -9.10
C ASP A 35 -2.80 -4.04 -7.84
N SER A 36 -2.64 -5.36 -7.80
CA SER A 36 -2.02 -6.09 -6.70
C SER A 36 -0.52 -5.81 -6.62
N ILE A 37 0.15 -5.74 -7.78
CA ILE A 37 1.56 -5.32 -7.86
C ILE A 37 1.73 -3.90 -7.31
N ALA A 38 0.92 -2.95 -7.77
CA ALA A 38 0.97 -1.56 -7.30
C ALA A 38 0.68 -1.43 -5.80
N PHE A 39 -0.28 -2.21 -5.30
CA PHE A 39 -0.60 -2.29 -3.87
C PHE A 39 0.62 -2.69 -3.03
N HIS A 40 1.32 -3.75 -3.42
CA HIS A 40 2.50 -4.22 -2.69
C HIS A 40 3.67 -3.24 -2.79
N ILE A 41 3.87 -2.59 -3.93
CA ILE A 41 4.89 -1.53 -4.07
C ILE A 41 4.61 -0.38 -3.09
N GLN A 42 3.38 0.14 -3.05
CA GLN A 42 3.00 1.21 -2.13
C GLN A 42 3.24 0.79 -0.67
N GLN A 43 2.86 -0.44 -0.32
CA GLN A 43 3.03 -0.99 1.03
C GLN A 43 4.50 -1.15 1.42
N ALA A 44 5.36 -1.57 0.49
CA ALA A 44 6.79 -1.66 0.72
C ALA A 44 7.37 -0.27 1.06
N ILE A 45 7.10 0.74 0.22
CA ILE A 45 7.58 2.11 0.40
C ILE A 45 7.12 2.66 1.76
N GLU A 46 5.82 2.53 2.08
CA GLU A 46 5.25 2.99 3.35
C GLU A 46 6.02 2.41 4.55
N LYS A 47 6.29 1.11 4.52
CA LYS A 47 6.99 0.40 5.61
C LYS A 47 8.45 0.80 5.72
N TYR A 48 9.16 1.01 4.60
CA TYR A 48 10.53 1.52 4.63
C TYR A 48 10.61 2.93 5.20
N LEU A 49 9.73 3.84 4.78
CA LEU A 49 9.70 5.21 5.33
C LEU A 49 9.39 5.20 6.82
N LYS A 50 8.41 4.40 7.27
CA LYS A 50 8.08 4.25 8.70
C LYS A 50 9.23 3.64 9.50
N GLY A 51 9.91 2.63 8.96
CA GLY A 51 11.09 2.03 9.58
C GLY A 51 12.24 3.04 9.75
N TYR A 52 12.46 3.90 8.77
CA TYR A 52 13.45 4.97 8.88
C TYR A 52 13.07 5.99 9.97
N LEU A 53 11.82 6.42 10.05
CA LEU A 53 11.36 7.31 11.12
C LEU A 53 11.62 6.69 12.51
N VAL A 54 11.40 5.38 12.66
CA VAL A 54 11.72 4.65 13.90
C VAL A 54 13.22 4.66 14.19
N LEU A 55 14.09 4.48 13.20
CA LEU A 55 15.56 4.60 13.39
C LEU A 55 15.96 5.97 13.91
N GLN A 56 15.28 7.03 13.46
CA GLN A 56 15.52 8.39 13.92
C GLN A 56 14.85 8.69 15.28
N GLY A 57 14.31 7.66 15.96
CA GLY A 57 13.65 7.79 17.26
C GLY A 57 12.27 8.45 17.20
N LYS A 58 11.69 8.64 16.01
CA LYS A 58 10.31 9.15 15.85
C LYS A 58 9.32 7.99 15.79
N LYS A 59 8.20 8.16 16.49
CA LYS A 59 7.06 7.24 16.36
C LYS A 59 6.39 7.47 14.99
N PRO A 60 6.26 6.43 14.15
CA PRO A 60 5.66 6.59 12.84
C PRO A 60 4.18 6.98 12.97
N PRO A 61 3.70 7.97 12.20
CA PRO A 61 2.30 8.37 12.22
C PRO A 61 1.40 7.26 11.67
N ARG A 62 0.15 7.20 12.16
CA ARG A 62 -0.88 6.30 11.64
C ARG A 62 -1.56 6.90 10.41
N ILE A 63 -0.76 7.11 9.36
CA ILE A 63 -1.20 7.60 8.04
C ILE A 63 -0.66 6.67 6.95
N HIS A 64 -1.26 6.72 5.77
CA HIS A 64 -0.88 5.93 4.59
C HIS A 64 -0.38 6.80 3.42
N GLU A 65 -0.43 8.12 3.58
CA GLU A 65 0.01 9.11 2.58
C GLU A 65 1.55 9.09 2.46
N LEU A 66 2.07 8.57 1.35
CA LEU A 66 3.50 8.47 1.12
C LEU A 66 4.18 9.84 1.11
N ASP A 67 3.57 10.87 0.53
CA ASP A 67 4.13 12.22 0.46
C ASP A 67 4.33 12.83 1.85
N THR A 68 3.40 12.55 2.76
CA THR A 68 3.49 13.05 4.14
C THR A 68 4.58 12.32 4.92
N LEU A 69 4.73 11.01 4.69
CA LEU A 69 5.83 10.24 5.27
C LEU A 69 7.15 10.74 4.73
N LEU A 70 7.29 10.87 3.40
CA LEU A 70 8.50 11.29 2.71
C LEU A 70 9.00 12.66 3.20
N LYS A 71 8.10 13.63 3.38
CA LYS A 71 8.42 14.92 3.99
C LYS A 71 9.05 14.77 5.39
N GLN A 72 8.47 13.94 6.25
CA GLN A 72 9.00 13.70 7.59
C GLN A 72 10.35 13.00 7.60
N VAL A 73 10.61 12.13 6.61
CA VAL A 73 11.91 11.47 6.47
C VAL A 73 12.95 12.46 5.94
N SER A 74 12.54 13.32 5.00
CA SER A 74 13.38 14.37 4.40
C SER A 74 13.85 15.42 5.40
N ASP A 75 13.12 15.63 6.51
CA ASP A 75 13.56 16.48 7.63
C ASP A 75 14.85 15.96 8.31
N PHE A 76 15.16 14.66 8.15
CA PHE A 76 16.38 14.05 8.67
C PHE A 76 17.44 13.84 7.60
N ASP A 77 17.00 13.48 6.39
CA ASP A 77 17.88 13.18 5.27
C ASP A 77 17.29 13.70 3.98
N HIS A 78 17.84 14.82 3.51
CA HIS A 78 17.38 15.51 2.33
C HIS A 78 17.51 14.69 1.03
N SER A 79 18.29 13.60 1.00
CA SER A 79 18.33 12.73 -0.19
C SER A 79 17.00 12.03 -0.46
N PHE A 80 16.09 11.99 0.52
CA PHE A 80 14.76 11.40 0.33
C PHE A 80 13.85 12.23 -0.59
N VAL A 81 14.17 13.51 -0.82
CA VAL A 81 13.40 14.38 -1.74
C VAL A 81 13.39 13.83 -3.17
N ASP A 82 14.45 13.14 -3.58
CA ASP A 82 14.58 12.56 -4.92
C ASP A 82 13.55 11.43 -5.18
N PHE A 83 12.92 10.89 -4.13
CA PHE A 83 11.88 9.86 -4.25
C PHE A 83 10.45 10.41 -4.32
N LEU A 84 10.27 11.74 -4.37
CA LEU A 84 8.94 12.37 -4.36
C LEU A 84 8.10 11.93 -5.57
N ASP A 85 8.65 12.06 -6.78
CA ASP A 85 7.97 11.64 -8.02
C ASP A 85 7.61 10.14 -8.01
N PHE A 86 8.47 9.32 -7.41
CA PHE A 86 8.21 7.89 -7.26
C PHE A 86 7.05 7.61 -6.27
N CYS A 87 7.01 8.31 -5.13
CA CYS A 87 5.93 8.19 -4.15
C CYS A 87 4.59 8.69 -4.69
N GLU A 88 4.59 9.78 -5.44
CA GLU A 88 3.39 10.31 -6.10
C GLU A 88 2.83 9.31 -7.11
N LYS A 89 3.69 8.74 -7.97
CA LYS A 89 3.30 7.69 -8.91
C LYS A 89 2.72 6.47 -8.21
N ALA A 90 3.40 5.95 -7.18
CA ALA A 90 2.92 4.79 -6.43
C ALA A 90 1.57 5.07 -5.74
N SER A 91 1.37 6.28 -5.23
CA SER A 91 0.09 6.70 -4.62
C SER A 91 -1.02 6.82 -5.65
N ASN A 92 -0.73 7.35 -6.84
CA ASN A 92 -1.70 7.45 -7.93
C ASN A 92 -2.13 6.07 -8.45
N TYR A 93 -1.18 5.15 -8.70
CA TYR A 93 -1.51 3.77 -9.08
C TYR A 93 -2.34 3.05 -8.01
N TYR A 94 -2.06 3.32 -6.74
CA TYR A 94 -2.84 2.78 -5.62
C TYR A 94 -4.28 3.34 -5.60
N ILE A 95 -4.47 4.62 -5.88
CA ILE A 95 -5.81 5.24 -5.92
C ILE A 95 -6.59 4.75 -7.15
N GLU A 96 -5.98 4.76 -8.33
CA GLU A 96 -6.61 4.32 -9.59
C GLU A 96 -7.00 2.84 -9.57
N SER A 97 -6.22 1.99 -8.89
CA SER A 97 -6.56 0.58 -8.72
C SER A 97 -7.76 0.37 -7.78
N ARG A 98 -7.95 1.23 -6.78
CA ARG A 98 -9.07 1.15 -5.83
C ARG A 98 -10.33 1.87 -6.31
N TYR A 99 -10.17 2.84 -7.22
CA TYR A 99 -11.26 3.61 -7.83
C TYR A 99 -11.05 3.61 -9.34
N PRO A 100 -11.40 2.51 -10.05
CA PRO A 100 -11.30 2.48 -11.50
C PRO A 100 -12.09 3.66 -12.09
N PRO A 101 -11.52 4.46 -13.01
CA PRO A 101 -12.20 5.60 -13.61
C PRO A 101 -13.18 5.09 -14.68
N GLY A 102 -14.28 4.47 -14.25
CA GLY A 102 -15.35 4.01 -15.13
C GLY A 102 -16.45 3.27 -14.36
N PRO A 103 -17.73 3.47 -14.70
CA PRO A 103 -18.83 2.92 -13.92
C PRO A 103 -18.89 1.39 -14.02
N PRO A 104 -19.35 0.70 -12.97
CA PRO A 104 -19.74 -0.70 -13.08
C PRO A 104 -20.87 -0.84 -14.11
N PRO A 105 -20.95 -1.98 -14.83
CA PRO A 105 -22.00 -2.22 -15.82
C PRO A 105 -23.40 -2.01 -15.22
N GLN A 106 -24.25 -1.29 -15.96
CA GLN A 106 -25.66 -1.13 -15.61
C GLN A 106 -26.41 -2.38 -16.08
N TYR A 107 -26.90 -3.17 -15.13
CA TYR A 107 -27.79 -4.30 -15.42
C TYR A 107 -29.25 -3.86 -15.25
N GLU A 108 -30.15 -4.37 -16.09
CA GLU A 108 -31.58 -4.09 -15.95
C GLU A 108 -32.15 -4.74 -14.68
N TYR A 109 -33.09 -4.06 -14.03
CA TYR A 109 -33.65 -4.45 -12.73
C TYR A 109 -34.25 -5.87 -12.72
N GLU A 110 -34.82 -6.31 -13.84
CA GLU A 110 -35.41 -7.65 -13.99
C GLU A 110 -34.36 -8.76 -14.06
N GLU A 111 -33.15 -8.46 -14.55
CA GLU A 111 -32.02 -9.40 -14.58
C GLU A 111 -31.48 -9.64 -13.15
N LEU A 112 -31.37 -8.56 -12.36
CA LEU A 112 -30.93 -8.62 -10.95
C LEU A 112 -31.93 -9.31 -10.03
N LYS A 113 -33.24 -9.12 -10.27
CA LYS A 113 -34.32 -9.78 -9.52
C LYS A 113 -34.32 -11.29 -9.74
N THR A 114 -34.02 -11.75 -10.95
CA THR A 114 -33.93 -13.18 -11.27
C THR A 114 -32.76 -13.86 -10.56
N ILE A 115 -31.61 -13.18 -10.46
CA ILE A 115 -30.41 -13.65 -9.75
C ILE A 115 -30.64 -13.68 -8.23
N TRP A 116 -31.25 -12.62 -7.68
CA TRP A 116 -31.57 -12.52 -6.25
C TRP A 116 -32.54 -13.61 -5.78
N THR A 117 -33.55 -13.93 -6.60
CA THR A 117 -34.57 -14.93 -6.26
C THR A 117 -34.03 -16.37 -6.35
N LYS A 118 -33.02 -16.63 -7.21
CA LYS A 118 -32.39 -17.96 -7.35
C LYS A 118 -31.25 -18.23 -6.37
N HIS A 119 -30.57 -17.21 -5.84
CA HIS A 119 -29.36 -17.38 -5.01
C HIS A 119 -29.32 -16.56 -3.70
N GLY A 120 -30.41 -15.90 -3.31
CA GLY A 120 -30.50 -15.01 -2.13
C GLY A 120 -30.41 -15.67 -0.74
N ASN A 121 -29.78 -16.84 -0.59
CA ASN A 121 -29.72 -17.55 0.70
C ASN A 121 -28.31 -18.01 1.11
N TRP A 122 -27.26 -17.21 0.86
CA TRP A 122 -25.91 -17.51 1.35
C TRP A 122 -25.46 -16.64 2.55
N ARG A 123 -26.23 -15.63 2.96
CA ARG A 123 -25.92 -14.76 4.11
C ARG A 123 -26.40 -15.32 5.45
N SER A 124 -25.95 -16.52 5.78
CA SER A 124 -25.86 -17.02 7.15
C SER A 124 -24.56 -17.81 7.20
N ARG A 125 -23.38 -17.19 7.31
CA ARG A 125 -22.97 -16.09 8.18
C ARG A 125 -21.83 -15.30 7.56
#